data_AF-A0AAV1CQ88-F1
#
_entry.id   AF-A0AAV1CQ88-F1
#
_cell.length_a   1.000
_cell.length_b   1.000
_cell.length_c   1.000
_cell.angle_alpha   90.00
_cell.angle_beta   90.00
_cell.angle_gamma   90.00
#
_symmetry.space_group_name_H-M   'P 1'
#
loop_
_entity.id
_entity.type
_entity.pdbx_description
1 polymer ?
#
loop_
_entity_poly.entity_id
_entity_poly.type
_entity_poly.pdbx_seq_one_letter_code
_entity_poly.pdbx_strand_id
1 'polypeptide(L)'
;MASISTCFFTPTPKFKLKPQSAAFYPKPFFRLHSIRLQPSLHFSTNLKLRRSAKRSLGLVRASSLDVTTSAIKPGAAVESDKLPSDVRNRAMDAIDSFGGRVTVGDVASKAGLKLNEAQKALQALAADTDGFLEVSDEGDVLYVFPKDYRAKLTAKSFRMRIEPVAEKAKLGAEYLVRVSFGTALIASIVIVFTTIVAILSSRSEDDNRRGRGRSYGGGFSVNFFPSDLFWYWDPYYYRRRRMRDESTDSNFIESVFSFVFGDGDPNQGIEEERWKLIGEYIASNGGVVTAEELAPFLDVETEDKTDDDSYVLPVLLRFEGQPELDEEGNILYRFPSIQRTAAPGRRGKKEYLGRKWANLARGQNFFKENKWSFSKTNASERAMVIGLGGLNLFGVIVLGTMLNTAVEPGGFISFVSSIFPLLQIYAGSFFAIPLFRWFSIQRTNAKIEKRNKARESRARVLELPDVPLRRKLLNARDMAERTYIGQDRIVYSTEKDFVEQDYDAQEWDRRFREMEKSD
;
A
#
# COMPACT_ATOMS: atom_id res chain seq x y z
N MET A 1 23.47 -35.16 73.85
CA MET A 1 24.62 -34.49 73.21
C MET A 1 24.13 -33.19 72.60
N ALA A 2 24.80 -32.09 72.94
CA ALA A 2 24.84 -30.72 72.36
C ALA A 2 23.55 -30.13 71.74
N SER A 3 22.92 -29.11 72.35
CA SER A 3 23.25 -27.66 72.33
C SER A 3 22.74 -26.97 71.04
N ILE A 4 21.62 -26.23 71.06
CA ILE A 4 21.51 -24.74 71.24
C ILE A 4 22.11 -24.01 70.00
N SER A 5 21.44 -23.13 69.23
CA SER A 5 20.77 -21.86 69.59
C SER A 5 20.19 -21.20 68.31
N THR A 6 18.94 -20.70 68.33
CA THR A 6 18.51 -19.26 68.34
C THR A 6 18.94 -18.40 67.13
N CYS A 7 17.99 -17.93 66.30
CA CYS A 7 17.05 -16.79 66.41
C CYS A 7 17.63 -15.44 65.91
N PHE A 8 16.92 -14.87 64.93
CA PHE A 8 16.62 -13.46 64.61
C PHE A 8 17.66 -12.37 64.89
N PHE A 9 17.90 -11.49 63.89
CA PHE A 9 17.81 -10.03 64.07
C PHE A 9 17.80 -9.29 62.73
N THR A 10 16.70 -8.58 62.46
CA THR A 10 16.67 -7.38 61.60
C THR A 10 17.09 -6.17 62.42
N PRO A 11 17.83 -5.22 61.84
CA PRO A 11 17.64 -3.83 62.20
C PRO A 11 17.47 -2.93 60.96
N THR A 12 16.36 -2.23 60.92
CA THR A 12 16.20 -0.96 60.21
C THR A 12 17.15 0.10 60.80
N PRO A 13 17.63 1.06 60.00
CA PRO A 13 17.79 2.43 60.48
C PRO A 13 16.66 3.32 59.94
N LYS A 14 15.89 3.88 60.87
CA LYS A 14 15.06 5.07 60.65
C LYS A 14 15.96 6.29 60.75
N PHE A 15 16.02 7.12 59.71
CA PHE A 15 16.25 8.55 59.88
C PHE A 15 15.09 9.30 59.21
N LYS A 16 14.32 9.99 60.05
CA LYS A 16 13.32 11.01 59.69
C LYS A 16 13.94 12.38 59.95
N LEU A 17 13.66 13.33 59.06
CA LEU A 17 13.39 14.78 59.26
C LEU A 17 13.87 15.48 57.98
N LYS A 18 13.04 15.90 57.04
CA LYS A 18 11.89 16.83 57.00
C LYS A 18 12.26 17.90 55.93
N PRO A 19 11.26 18.53 55.30
CA PRO A 19 11.30 18.88 53.89
C PRO A 19 11.79 20.31 53.66
N GLN A 20 12.49 20.53 52.56
CA GLN A 20 12.55 21.84 51.93
C GLN A 20 11.97 21.75 50.53
N SER A 21 10.86 22.46 50.42
CA SER A 21 10.09 22.81 49.25
C SER A 21 10.95 23.41 48.14
N ALA A 22 10.99 22.73 46.99
CA ALA A 22 11.19 23.39 45.70
C ALA A 22 10.17 22.79 44.73
N ALA A 23 9.04 23.49 44.61
CA ALA A 23 8.00 23.20 43.64
C ALA A 23 8.54 23.51 42.24
N PHE A 24 8.73 22.50 41.39
CA PHE A 24 8.83 22.69 39.94
C PHE A 24 7.53 22.21 39.30
N TYR A 25 6.61 23.16 39.17
CA TYR A 25 5.45 23.07 38.29
C TYR A 25 5.91 23.07 36.82
N PRO A 26 5.42 22.17 35.97
CA PRO A 26 5.49 22.37 34.53
C PRO A 26 4.29 23.21 34.12
N LYS A 27 4.50 24.47 33.76
CA LYS A 27 3.45 25.34 33.23
C LYS A 27 3.98 26.29 32.15
N PRO A 28 3.09 26.78 31.27
CA PRO A 28 3.12 26.51 29.83
C PRO A 28 3.43 27.77 29.02
N PHE A 29 3.79 27.64 27.74
CA PHE A 29 3.59 28.72 26.79
C PHE A 29 3.25 28.21 25.38
N PHE A 30 1.96 28.29 25.04
CA PHE A 30 1.52 28.67 23.70
C PHE A 30 1.44 30.20 23.66
N ARG A 31 1.99 30.82 22.61
CA ARG A 31 1.44 32.08 22.09
C ARG A 31 1.62 32.14 20.59
N LEU A 32 0.51 31.86 19.92
CA LEU A 32 0.21 32.29 18.56
C LEU A 32 0.34 33.83 18.48
N HIS A 33 0.94 34.33 17.40
CA HIS A 33 0.68 35.68 16.94
C HIS A 33 -0.09 35.60 15.63
N SER A 34 -1.30 36.15 15.73
CA SER A 34 -2.27 36.46 14.69
C SER A 34 -1.68 37.32 13.58
N ILE A 35 -1.80 36.89 12.33
CA ILE A 35 -1.77 37.80 11.18
C ILE A 35 -3.22 38.12 10.86
N ARG A 36 -3.66 39.31 11.30
CA ARG A 36 -4.94 39.90 10.91
C ARG A 36 -4.69 40.88 9.78
N LEU A 37 -5.47 40.71 8.71
CA LEU A 37 -5.52 41.54 7.52
C LEU A 37 -6.10 42.94 7.78
N GLN A 38 -5.69 43.86 6.90
CA GLN A 38 -6.30 45.14 6.46
C GLN A 38 -6.08 46.41 7.30
N PRO A 39 -6.17 47.65 6.72
CA PRO A 39 -6.28 48.03 5.30
C PRO A 39 -5.42 49.25 4.86
N SER A 40 -5.43 49.50 3.54
CA SER A 40 -5.58 50.82 2.88
C SER A 40 -4.36 51.67 2.44
N LEU A 41 -4.61 52.27 1.25
CA LEU A 41 -4.13 53.55 0.68
C LEU A 41 -2.80 53.61 -0.11
N HIS A 42 -3.01 53.76 -1.42
CA HIS A 42 -2.47 54.79 -2.32
C HIS A 42 -0.98 55.16 -2.28
N PHE A 43 -0.30 54.90 -3.40
CA PHE A 43 0.50 55.91 -4.12
C PHE A 43 0.79 55.37 -5.53
N SER A 44 0.04 55.81 -6.54
CA SER A 44 0.30 56.99 -7.39
C SER A 44 1.56 56.87 -8.27
N THR A 45 1.28 56.74 -9.58
CA THR A 45 1.87 57.45 -10.71
C THR A 45 3.40 57.57 -10.82
N ASN A 46 3.96 57.07 -11.92
CA ASN A 46 4.31 57.94 -13.05
C ASN A 46 4.78 57.14 -14.27
N LEU A 47 3.99 57.23 -15.35
CA LEU A 47 4.44 57.01 -16.71
C LEU A 47 5.29 58.22 -17.16
N LYS A 48 6.41 57.96 -17.84
CA LYS A 48 6.95 58.88 -18.85
C LYS A 48 7.14 58.18 -20.19
N LEU A 49 6.11 58.39 -21.00
CA LEU A 49 6.08 58.58 -22.45
C LEU A 49 7.44 58.73 -23.15
N ARG A 50 7.64 57.97 -24.24
CA ARG A 50 8.16 58.58 -25.49
C ARG A 50 7.56 57.91 -26.73
N ARG A 51 7.02 58.79 -27.58
CA ARG A 51 6.28 58.58 -28.83
C ARG A 51 7.24 58.29 -30.00
N SER A 52 6.71 57.60 -31.02
CA SER A 52 6.63 58.04 -32.44
C SER A 52 6.54 56.80 -33.35
N ALA A 53 5.37 56.38 -33.83
CA ALA A 53 4.54 56.92 -34.92
C ALA A 53 4.99 56.54 -36.35
N LYS A 54 4.12 55.80 -37.07
CA LYS A 54 3.70 55.91 -38.50
C LYS A 54 2.90 54.64 -38.87
N ARG A 55 1.56 54.66 -38.92
CA ARG A 55 0.60 55.12 -39.97
C ARG A 55 0.36 54.11 -41.12
N SER A 56 -0.85 53.53 -41.15
CA SER A 56 -1.81 53.55 -42.28
C SER A 56 -3.10 52.81 -41.81
N LEU A 57 -4.23 53.53 -41.64
CA LEU A 57 -5.42 53.52 -42.52
C LEU A 57 -5.85 52.08 -42.87
N GLY A 58 -6.98 51.51 -42.44
CA GLY A 58 -8.24 52.04 -41.95
C GLY A 58 -9.36 51.32 -42.71
N LEU A 59 -10.08 50.41 -42.06
CA LEU A 59 -11.46 50.06 -42.44
C LEU A 59 -12.16 49.38 -41.26
N VAL A 60 -13.16 50.06 -40.71
CA VAL A 60 -14.14 49.45 -39.81
C VAL A 60 -15.02 48.55 -40.68
N ARG A 61 -15.02 47.25 -40.41
CA ARG A 61 -16.08 46.33 -40.83
C ARG A 61 -16.42 45.47 -39.62
N ALA A 62 -17.66 45.58 -39.16
CA ALA A 62 -18.24 44.68 -38.20
C ALA A 62 -18.15 43.25 -38.76
N SER A 63 -17.34 42.41 -38.13
CA SER A 63 -17.43 40.96 -38.30
C SER A 63 -18.25 40.42 -37.14
N SER A 64 -19.35 39.81 -37.53
CA SER A 64 -20.24 38.95 -36.78
C SER A 64 -19.54 38.18 -35.68
N LEU A 65 -20.28 37.97 -34.58
CA LEU A 65 -20.09 36.84 -33.68
C LEU A 65 -20.07 35.55 -34.51
N ASP A 66 -18.89 35.18 -35.00
CA ASP A 66 -18.64 33.79 -35.33
C ASP A 66 -18.54 33.08 -34.00
N VAL A 67 -19.68 32.46 -33.66
CA VAL A 67 -19.72 31.22 -32.90
C VAL A 67 -18.84 30.23 -33.68
N THR A 68 -17.52 30.38 -33.57
CA THR A 68 -16.61 29.27 -33.76
C THR A 68 -16.93 28.37 -32.59
N THR A 69 -17.83 27.44 -32.85
CA THR A 69 -17.76 26.08 -32.36
C THR A 69 -16.31 25.77 -32.03
N SER A 70 -15.96 25.91 -30.75
CA SER A 70 -14.82 25.23 -30.18
C SER A 70 -15.14 23.77 -30.39
N ALA A 71 -14.73 23.26 -31.54
CA ALA A 71 -14.76 21.86 -31.88
C ALA A 71 -13.92 21.17 -30.81
N ILE A 72 -14.60 20.70 -29.76
CA ILE A 72 -14.16 19.57 -28.98
C ILE A 72 -13.94 18.49 -30.03
N LYS A 73 -12.67 18.29 -30.42
CA LYS A 73 -12.26 17.10 -31.16
C LYS A 73 -11.94 16.05 -30.10
N PRO A 74 -12.89 15.19 -29.68
CA PRO A 74 -12.53 14.02 -28.90
C PRO A 74 -11.75 13.11 -29.85
N GLY A 75 -10.46 12.88 -29.60
CA GLY A 75 -9.73 12.00 -30.53
C GLY A 75 -8.22 11.85 -30.38
N ALA A 76 -7.53 12.69 -29.60
CA ALA A 76 -6.07 12.56 -29.47
C ALA A 76 -5.61 12.05 -28.09
N ALA A 77 -6.33 12.36 -27.01
CA ALA A 77 -5.97 11.94 -25.66
C ALA A 77 -6.89 10.80 -25.21
N VAL A 78 -6.29 9.71 -24.73
CA VAL A 78 -6.97 8.63 -24.03
C VAL A 78 -7.29 9.13 -22.62
N GLU A 79 -8.56 9.34 -22.29
CA GLU A 79 -8.98 9.91 -21.00
C GLU A 79 -8.59 8.99 -19.83
N SER A 80 -8.64 7.69 -20.03
CA SER A 80 -8.23 6.66 -19.06
C SER A 80 -6.71 6.65 -18.78
N ASP A 81 -5.89 7.30 -19.62
CA ASP A 81 -4.45 7.47 -19.37
C ASP A 81 -4.14 8.59 -18.37
N LYS A 82 -5.09 9.52 -18.15
CA LYS A 82 -4.99 10.59 -17.15
C LYS A 82 -5.25 10.09 -15.73
N LEU A 83 -5.88 8.93 -15.59
CA LEU A 83 -6.14 8.31 -14.30
C LEU A 83 -4.87 7.69 -13.71
N PRO A 84 -4.74 7.68 -12.36
CA PRO A 84 -3.83 6.78 -11.68
C PRO A 84 -4.10 5.33 -12.10
N SER A 85 -3.05 4.55 -12.36
CA SER A 85 -3.22 3.19 -12.88
C SER A 85 -3.84 2.24 -11.87
N ASP A 86 -3.62 2.45 -10.57
CA ASP A 86 -4.28 1.72 -9.49
C ASP A 86 -5.80 1.95 -9.50
N VAL A 87 -6.25 3.20 -9.66
CA VAL A 87 -7.68 3.56 -9.72
C VAL A 87 -8.32 2.93 -10.94
N ARG A 88 -7.67 3.05 -12.11
CA ARG A 88 -8.14 2.46 -13.36
C ARG A 88 -8.27 0.94 -13.26
N ASN A 89 -7.22 0.25 -12.80
CA ASN A 89 -7.22 -1.21 -12.72
C ASN A 89 -8.26 -1.73 -11.73
N ARG A 90 -8.38 -1.10 -10.54
CA ARG A 90 -9.41 -1.48 -9.55
C ARG A 90 -10.83 -1.22 -10.05
N ALA A 91 -11.06 -0.14 -10.78
CA ALA A 91 -12.36 0.13 -11.41
C ALA A 91 -12.70 -0.93 -12.46
N MET A 92 -11.74 -1.29 -13.34
CA MET A 92 -11.93 -2.36 -14.32
C MET A 92 -12.20 -3.72 -13.66
N ASP A 93 -11.52 -4.06 -12.57
CA ASP A 93 -11.76 -5.31 -11.84
C ASP A 93 -13.14 -5.34 -11.17
N ALA A 94 -13.61 -4.19 -10.68
CA ALA A 94 -14.97 -4.06 -10.17
C ALA A 94 -16.02 -4.22 -11.28
N ILE A 95 -15.85 -3.54 -12.42
CA ILE A 95 -16.73 -3.64 -13.60
C ILE A 95 -16.87 -5.11 -14.04
N ASP A 96 -15.76 -5.83 -14.14
CA ASP A 96 -15.75 -7.24 -14.53
C ASP A 96 -16.51 -8.10 -13.52
N SER A 97 -16.37 -7.82 -12.21
CA SER A 97 -17.04 -8.58 -11.17
C SER A 97 -18.57 -8.48 -11.18
N PHE A 98 -19.11 -7.41 -11.78
CA PHE A 98 -20.53 -7.18 -11.97
C PHE A 98 -21.03 -7.49 -13.39
N GLY A 99 -20.16 -8.00 -14.26
CA GLY A 99 -20.54 -8.43 -15.62
C GLY A 99 -20.69 -7.29 -16.63
N GLY A 100 -20.08 -6.13 -16.38
CA GLY A 100 -20.02 -5.01 -17.33
C GLY A 100 -21.12 -3.96 -17.20
N ARG A 101 -22.18 -4.20 -16.42
CA ARG A 101 -23.22 -3.21 -16.11
C ARG A 101 -23.13 -2.81 -14.64
N VAL A 102 -22.83 -1.55 -14.36
CA VAL A 102 -22.51 -1.08 -12.99
C VAL A 102 -23.03 0.32 -12.69
N THR A 103 -23.31 0.57 -11.41
CA THR A 103 -23.46 1.92 -10.87
C THR A 103 -22.14 2.47 -10.34
N VAL A 104 -22.08 3.77 -10.05
CA VAL A 104 -20.93 4.38 -9.36
C VAL A 104 -20.73 3.76 -7.97
N GLY A 105 -21.82 3.45 -7.26
CA GLY A 105 -21.79 2.81 -5.95
C GLY A 105 -21.28 1.37 -5.97
N ASP A 106 -21.65 0.59 -7.00
CA ASP A 106 -21.14 -0.76 -7.22
C ASP A 106 -19.61 -0.74 -7.35
N VAL A 107 -19.08 0.15 -8.21
CA VAL A 107 -17.63 0.27 -8.40
C VAL A 107 -16.93 0.81 -7.16
N ALA A 108 -17.46 1.86 -6.53
CA ALA A 108 -16.85 2.45 -5.34
C ALA A 108 -16.77 1.45 -4.18
N SER A 109 -17.87 0.75 -3.87
CA SER A 109 -17.91 -0.24 -2.80
C SER A 109 -17.01 -1.44 -3.07
N LYS A 110 -16.99 -1.94 -4.32
CA LYS A 110 -16.20 -3.12 -4.70
C LYS A 110 -14.71 -2.86 -4.88
N ALA A 111 -14.34 -1.67 -5.35
CA ALA A 111 -12.96 -1.26 -5.58
C ALA A 111 -12.34 -0.52 -4.38
N GLY A 112 -13.15 -0.14 -3.38
CA GLY A 112 -12.73 0.72 -2.28
C GLY A 112 -12.35 2.13 -2.74
N LEU A 113 -12.93 2.62 -3.85
CA LEU A 113 -12.64 3.94 -4.42
C LEU A 113 -13.54 5.01 -3.81
N LYS A 114 -13.10 6.27 -3.82
CA LYS A 114 -14.02 7.39 -3.57
C LYS A 114 -15.07 7.43 -4.68
N LEU A 115 -16.30 7.85 -4.37
CA LEU A 115 -17.35 7.97 -5.38
C LEU A 115 -16.94 8.85 -6.57
N ASN A 116 -16.33 10.01 -6.29
CA ASN A 116 -15.79 10.89 -7.34
C ASN A 116 -14.67 10.26 -8.18
N GLU A 117 -13.83 9.41 -7.59
CA GLU A 117 -12.76 8.69 -8.31
C GLU A 117 -13.37 7.57 -9.17
N ALA A 118 -14.34 6.83 -8.63
CA ALA A 118 -15.08 5.80 -9.36
C ALA A 118 -15.87 6.38 -10.53
N GLN A 119 -16.57 7.50 -10.35
CA GLN A 119 -17.32 8.19 -11.40
C GLN A 119 -16.39 8.66 -12.52
N LYS A 120 -15.28 9.33 -12.17
CA LYS A 120 -14.27 9.75 -13.17
C LYS A 120 -13.69 8.56 -13.91
N ALA A 121 -13.41 7.47 -13.20
CA ALA A 121 -12.90 6.24 -13.81
C ALA A 121 -13.91 5.66 -14.80
N LEU A 122 -15.17 5.54 -14.41
CA LEU A 122 -16.25 5.03 -15.26
C LEU A 122 -16.46 5.89 -16.51
N GLN A 123 -16.48 7.22 -16.36
CA GLN A 123 -16.62 8.15 -17.49
C GLN A 123 -15.44 8.07 -18.46
N ALA A 124 -14.21 8.05 -17.94
CA ALA A 124 -13.01 7.96 -18.76
C ALA A 124 -12.92 6.60 -19.48
N LEU A 125 -13.27 5.51 -18.80
CA LEU A 125 -13.33 4.18 -19.40
C LEU A 125 -14.43 4.12 -20.47
N ALA A 126 -15.62 4.66 -20.20
CA ALA A 126 -16.74 4.67 -21.14
C ALA A 126 -16.43 5.54 -22.37
N ALA A 127 -15.75 6.68 -22.21
CA ALA A 127 -15.35 7.55 -23.32
C ALA A 127 -14.27 6.93 -24.23
N ASP A 128 -13.41 6.07 -23.66
CA ASP A 128 -12.36 5.39 -24.40
C ASP A 128 -12.77 4.02 -24.95
N THR A 129 -13.91 3.52 -24.52
CA THR A 129 -14.52 2.27 -24.98
C THR A 129 -15.82 2.57 -25.73
N ASP A 130 -16.42 1.55 -26.32
CA ASP A 130 -17.80 1.67 -26.79
C ASP A 130 -18.76 1.42 -25.62
N GLY A 131 -18.49 2.05 -24.47
CA GLY A 131 -19.31 2.00 -23.27
C GLY A 131 -20.41 3.05 -23.34
N PHE A 132 -21.60 2.72 -22.88
CA PHE A 132 -22.76 3.61 -22.94
C PHE A 132 -23.43 3.76 -21.57
N LEU A 133 -24.27 4.77 -21.45
CA LEU A 133 -24.99 5.11 -20.23
C LEU A 133 -26.45 4.69 -20.36
N GLU A 134 -26.99 4.11 -19.30
CA GLU A 134 -28.43 3.91 -19.10
C GLU A 134 -28.88 4.78 -17.93
N VAL A 135 -30.07 5.35 -18.01
CA VAL A 135 -30.67 6.16 -16.93
C VAL A 135 -32.02 5.55 -16.56
N SER A 136 -32.22 5.34 -15.26
CA SER A 136 -33.49 4.82 -14.74
C SER A 136 -34.58 5.90 -14.66
N ASP A 137 -35.81 5.43 -14.45
CA ASP A 137 -36.97 6.24 -14.06
C ASP A 137 -36.74 7.16 -12.85
N GLU A 138 -35.95 6.72 -11.88
CA GLU A 138 -35.57 7.50 -10.70
C GLU A 138 -34.35 8.42 -10.93
N GLY A 139 -33.78 8.41 -12.13
CA GLY A 139 -32.60 9.21 -12.49
C GLY A 139 -31.26 8.59 -12.08
N ASP A 140 -31.23 7.30 -11.73
CA ASP A 140 -29.98 6.59 -11.44
C ASP A 140 -29.21 6.33 -12.74
N VAL A 141 -27.91 6.61 -12.75
CA VAL A 141 -27.04 6.43 -13.93
C VAL A 141 -26.26 5.12 -13.83
N LEU A 142 -26.35 4.31 -14.88
CA LEU A 142 -25.64 3.05 -15.04
C LEU A 142 -24.69 3.13 -16.23
N TYR A 143 -23.54 2.49 -16.07
CA TYR A 143 -22.53 2.37 -17.11
C TYR A 143 -22.53 0.93 -17.61
N VAL A 144 -22.68 0.76 -18.91
CA VAL A 144 -22.67 -0.54 -19.58
C VAL A 144 -21.44 -0.64 -20.45
N PHE A 145 -20.64 -1.66 -20.21
CA PHE A 145 -19.40 -1.94 -20.94
C PHE A 145 -19.54 -3.21 -21.78
N PRO A 146 -19.11 -3.20 -23.05
CA PRO A 146 -19.08 -4.40 -23.88
C PRO A 146 -18.04 -5.39 -23.33
N LYS A 147 -18.23 -6.69 -23.55
CA LYS A 147 -17.33 -7.74 -23.03
C LYS A 147 -15.85 -7.55 -23.44
N ASP A 148 -15.62 -6.95 -24.61
CA ASP A 148 -14.27 -6.71 -25.16
C ASP A 148 -13.70 -5.32 -24.83
N TYR A 149 -14.29 -4.58 -23.88
CA TYR A 149 -13.86 -3.20 -23.58
C TYR A 149 -12.38 -3.11 -23.20
N ARG A 150 -11.82 -4.09 -22.47
CA ARG A 150 -10.38 -4.15 -22.12
C ARG A 150 -9.48 -4.27 -23.35
N ALA A 151 -9.88 -5.06 -24.36
CA ALA A 151 -9.13 -5.21 -25.59
C ALA A 151 -9.13 -3.90 -26.39
N LYS A 152 -10.28 -3.21 -26.44
CA LYS A 152 -10.41 -1.88 -27.09
C LYS A 152 -9.55 -0.83 -26.38
N LEU A 153 -9.54 -0.83 -25.04
CA LEU A 153 -8.70 0.06 -24.23
C LEU A 153 -7.20 -0.15 -24.47
N THR A 154 -6.73 -1.39 -24.46
CA THR A 154 -5.30 -1.71 -24.67
C THR A 154 -4.84 -1.48 -26.12
N ALA A 155 -5.76 -1.55 -27.08
CA ALA A 155 -5.50 -1.13 -28.45
C ALA A 155 -5.24 0.39 -28.53
N LYS A 156 -5.96 1.19 -27.74
CA LYS A 156 -5.93 2.66 -27.75
C LYS A 156 -4.82 3.26 -26.85
N SER A 157 -4.58 2.69 -25.67
CA SER A 157 -3.60 3.22 -24.69
C SER A 157 -2.19 2.67 -24.90
N PHE A 158 -1.24 3.58 -25.15
CA PHE A 158 0.18 3.24 -25.16
C PHE A 158 0.74 3.01 -23.75
N ARG A 159 0.23 3.74 -22.75
CA ARG A 159 0.65 3.61 -21.35
C ARG A 159 0.39 2.21 -20.82
N MET A 160 -0.78 1.63 -21.12
CA MET A 160 -1.12 0.25 -20.73
C MET A 160 -0.23 -0.81 -21.37
N ARG A 161 0.43 -0.53 -22.51
CA ARG A 161 1.39 -1.46 -23.14
C ARG A 161 2.77 -1.42 -22.49
N ILE A 162 3.20 -0.25 -22.01
CA ILE A 162 4.52 -0.07 -21.39
C ILE A 162 4.53 -0.43 -19.91
N GLU A 163 3.45 -0.15 -19.19
CA GLU A 163 3.31 -0.46 -17.75
C GLU A 163 3.80 -1.88 -17.36
N PRO A 164 3.38 -2.97 -18.04
CA PRO A 164 3.88 -4.30 -17.71
C PRO A 164 5.36 -4.50 -18.02
N VAL A 165 5.93 -3.76 -18.97
CA VAL A 165 7.37 -3.80 -19.28
C VAL A 165 8.16 -3.04 -18.22
N ALA A 166 7.68 -1.87 -17.80
CA ALA A 166 8.29 -1.08 -16.74
C ALA A 166 8.28 -1.82 -15.41
N GLU A 167 7.17 -2.48 -15.06
CA GLU A 167 7.09 -3.33 -13.87
C GLU A 167 8.09 -4.50 -13.93
N LYS A 168 8.20 -5.18 -15.09
CA LYS A 168 9.20 -6.23 -15.28
C LYS A 168 10.63 -5.71 -15.19
N ALA A 169 10.90 -4.54 -15.74
CA ALA A 169 12.22 -3.91 -15.68
C ALA A 169 12.58 -3.52 -14.23
N LYS A 170 11.62 -2.99 -13.45
CA LYS A 170 11.81 -2.69 -12.03
C LYS A 170 12.18 -3.94 -11.24
N LEU A 171 11.45 -5.04 -11.46
CA LEU A 171 11.77 -6.33 -10.82
C LEU A 171 13.16 -6.84 -11.20
N GLY A 172 13.57 -6.68 -12.47
CA GLY A 172 14.91 -7.02 -12.93
C GLY A 172 16.01 -6.14 -12.32
N ALA A 173 15.75 -4.85 -12.16
CA ALA A 173 16.68 -3.92 -11.52
C ALA A 173 16.83 -4.22 -10.02
N GLU A 174 15.71 -4.46 -9.31
CA GLU A 174 15.74 -4.90 -7.91
C GLU A 174 16.57 -6.18 -7.75
N TYR A 175 16.36 -7.16 -8.64
CA TYR A 175 17.14 -8.40 -8.66
C TYR A 175 18.64 -8.16 -8.83
N LEU A 176 19.03 -7.30 -9.78
CA LEU A 176 20.44 -6.97 -10.02
C LEU A 176 21.11 -6.37 -8.77
N VAL A 177 20.39 -5.55 -8.02
CA VAL A 177 20.88 -5.00 -6.73
C VAL A 177 21.08 -6.12 -5.70
N ARG A 178 20.16 -7.08 -5.60
CA ARG A 178 20.31 -8.23 -4.68
C ARG A 178 21.53 -9.06 -5.02
N VAL A 179 21.71 -9.37 -6.30
CA VAL A 179 22.83 -10.20 -6.77
C VAL A 179 24.17 -9.51 -6.60
N SER A 180 24.26 -8.24 -6.98
CA SER A 180 25.50 -7.45 -6.83
C SER A 180 25.92 -7.32 -5.37
N PHE A 181 24.96 -7.18 -4.45
CA PHE A 181 25.28 -7.09 -3.02
C PHE A 181 25.83 -8.39 -2.44
N GLY A 182 25.22 -9.55 -2.73
CA GLY A 182 25.72 -10.82 -2.22
C GLY A 182 27.03 -11.27 -2.88
N THR A 183 27.22 -10.97 -4.17
CA THR A 183 28.51 -11.23 -4.85
C THR A 183 29.62 -10.34 -4.32
N ALA A 184 29.31 -9.10 -3.94
CA ALA A 184 30.25 -8.22 -3.23
C ALA A 184 30.73 -8.80 -1.90
N LEU A 185 29.88 -9.53 -1.16
CA LEU A 185 30.29 -10.21 0.08
C LEU A 185 31.38 -11.24 -0.21
N ILE A 186 31.16 -12.09 -1.20
CA ILE A 186 32.13 -13.14 -1.59
C ILE A 186 33.42 -12.49 -2.09
N ALA A 187 33.32 -11.48 -2.96
CA ALA A 187 34.48 -10.73 -3.47
C ALA A 187 35.27 -10.09 -2.34
N SER A 188 34.60 -9.50 -1.34
CA SER A 188 35.26 -8.90 -0.18
C SER A 188 36.04 -9.93 0.64
N ILE A 189 35.45 -11.11 0.89
CA ILE A 189 36.13 -12.21 1.60
C ILE A 189 37.36 -12.66 0.82
N VAL A 190 37.23 -12.89 -0.49
CA VAL A 190 38.37 -13.32 -1.33
C VAL A 190 39.49 -12.29 -1.32
N ILE A 191 39.19 -11.01 -1.54
CA ILE A 191 40.20 -9.93 -1.53
C ILE A 191 40.89 -9.83 -0.17
N VAL A 192 40.12 -9.84 0.93
CA VAL A 192 40.67 -9.72 2.28
C VAL A 192 41.61 -10.88 2.59
N PHE A 193 41.18 -12.13 2.38
CA PHE A 193 41.97 -13.30 2.76
C PHE A 193 43.18 -13.52 1.84
N THR A 194 43.07 -13.25 0.53
CA THR A 194 44.22 -13.27 -0.38
C THR A 194 45.29 -12.26 0.04
N THR A 195 44.89 -11.08 0.51
CA THR A 195 45.83 -10.05 0.99
C THR A 195 46.50 -10.47 2.29
N ILE A 196 45.74 -11.05 3.24
CA ILE A 196 46.29 -11.59 4.48
C ILE A 196 47.36 -12.65 4.18
N VAL A 197 47.06 -13.59 3.28
CA VAL A 197 48.02 -14.63 2.86
C VAL A 197 49.24 -14.01 2.19
N ALA A 198 49.06 -13.05 1.28
CA ALA A 198 50.16 -12.37 0.60
C ALA A 198 51.12 -11.67 1.58
N ILE A 199 50.59 -10.95 2.58
CA ILE A 199 51.39 -10.28 3.61
C ILE A 199 52.11 -11.31 4.51
N LEU A 200 51.46 -12.44 4.81
CA LEU A 200 52.06 -13.47 5.66
C LEU A 200 53.19 -14.21 4.92
N SER A 201 53.02 -14.52 3.64
CA SER A 201 54.03 -15.16 2.80
C SER A 201 55.24 -14.25 2.53
N SER A 202 55.06 -12.93 2.45
CA SER A 202 56.17 -11.99 2.27
C SER A 202 56.99 -11.76 3.55
N ARG A 203 56.54 -12.26 4.70
CA ARG A 203 57.28 -12.20 5.98
C ARG A 203 58.15 -13.43 6.23
N SER A 204 58.02 -14.48 5.42
CA SER A 204 58.74 -15.76 5.59
C SER A 204 59.87 -15.92 4.56
N GLU A 205 60.78 -14.95 4.51
CA GLU A 205 61.96 -15.04 3.66
C GLU A 205 63.21 -14.88 4.53
N ASP A 206 63.66 -16.01 5.09
CA ASP A 206 65.04 -16.26 5.52
C ASP A 206 65.32 -17.78 5.60
N ASP A 207 66.19 -18.24 4.67
CA ASP A 207 67.13 -19.38 4.69
C ASP A 207 66.69 -20.86 4.81
N ASN A 208 66.58 -21.58 3.68
CA ASN A 208 67.69 -22.40 3.11
C ASN A 208 67.28 -23.38 2.00
N ARG A 209 68.12 -23.44 0.97
CA ARG A 209 68.11 -24.43 -0.12
C ARG A 209 68.60 -25.81 0.39
N ARG A 210 67.79 -26.87 0.24
CA ARG A 210 68.17 -28.23 -0.27
C ARG A 210 67.10 -29.28 0.04
N GLY A 211 66.53 -29.84 -1.03
CA GLY A 211 66.41 -31.30 -1.17
C GLY A 211 65.13 -32.00 -0.68
N ARG A 212 64.51 -32.67 -1.67
CA ARG A 212 63.82 -33.98 -1.61
C ARG A 212 62.32 -33.95 -1.31
N GLY A 213 61.55 -34.32 -2.33
CA GLY A 213 60.11 -34.50 -2.22
C GLY A 213 59.69 -35.71 -1.41
N ARG A 214 58.48 -35.63 -0.87
CA ARG A 214 57.43 -36.67 -0.91
C ARG A 214 56.11 -36.08 -0.39
N SER A 215 55.04 -36.46 -1.08
CA SER A 215 53.63 -36.20 -0.77
C SER A 215 53.22 -36.51 0.66
N TYR A 216 52.31 -35.71 1.20
CA TYR A 216 50.97 -36.04 1.73
C TYR A 216 50.29 -34.67 1.95
N GLY A 217 49.07 -34.37 1.51
CA GLY A 217 47.86 -35.18 1.56
C GLY A 217 46.87 -34.43 2.46
N GLY A 218 46.00 -33.63 1.85
CA GLY A 218 45.03 -32.78 2.55
C GLY A 218 44.27 -31.94 1.53
N GLY A 219 43.43 -32.61 0.74
CA GLY A 219 42.70 -31.99 -0.37
C GLY A 219 41.71 -30.95 0.10
N PHE A 220 41.82 -29.76 -0.48
CA PHE A 220 40.69 -28.88 -0.75
C PHE A 220 40.90 -28.26 -2.13
N SER A 221 40.80 -29.09 -3.17
CA SER A 221 40.69 -28.61 -4.56
C SER A 221 39.26 -28.11 -4.77
N VAL A 222 39.02 -26.83 -4.47
CA VAL A 222 37.85 -26.13 -5.00
C VAL A 222 38.22 -25.73 -6.42
N ASN A 223 37.87 -26.58 -7.38
CA ASN A 223 37.88 -26.18 -8.78
C ASN A 223 36.79 -25.12 -8.97
N PHE A 224 37.13 -23.85 -8.76
CA PHE A 224 36.33 -22.72 -9.25
C PHE A 224 36.73 -22.48 -10.70
N PHE A 225 35.90 -22.96 -11.63
CA PHE A 225 36.01 -22.57 -13.03
C PHE A 225 35.48 -21.13 -13.20
N PRO A 226 36.25 -20.17 -13.75
CA PRO A 226 35.76 -18.80 -13.99
C PRO A 226 34.53 -18.75 -14.92
N SER A 227 34.35 -19.79 -15.73
CA SER A 227 33.21 -19.96 -16.65
C SER A 227 31.90 -20.34 -15.95
N ASP A 228 31.93 -20.79 -14.69
CA ASP A 228 30.71 -21.05 -13.90
C ASP A 228 30.06 -19.76 -13.36
N LEU A 229 30.78 -18.63 -13.39
CA LEU A 229 30.25 -17.32 -13.04
C LEU A 229 29.37 -16.72 -14.16
N PHE A 230 29.45 -17.26 -15.39
CA PHE A 230 28.77 -16.75 -16.58
C PHE A 230 27.29 -17.23 -16.70
N TRP A 231 26.92 -18.32 -16.02
CA TRP A 231 25.53 -18.80 -15.94
C TRP A 231 24.67 -18.00 -14.94
N TYR A 232 25.28 -17.15 -14.10
CA TYR A 232 24.61 -16.27 -13.12
C TYR A 232 23.94 -15.02 -13.74
N TRP A 233 24.15 -14.78 -15.04
CA TRP A 233 23.65 -13.61 -15.79
C TRP A 233 22.48 -13.93 -16.75
N ASP A 234 21.88 -15.13 -16.68
CA ASP A 234 20.77 -15.52 -17.58
C ASP A 234 19.44 -14.81 -17.21
N PRO A 235 18.89 -13.93 -18.08
CA PRO A 235 17.62 -13.24 -17.85
C PRO A 235 16.37 -14.15 -17.88
N TYR A 236 16.49 -15.43 -18.24
CA TYR A 236 15.35 -16.37 -18.36
C TYR A 236 15.13 -17.31 -17.18
N TYR A 237 15.97 -17.27 -16.14
CA TYR A 237 15.93 -18.22 -15.02
C TYR A 237 14.64 -18.13 -14.15
N TYR A 238 14.01 -16.96 -14.08
CA TYR A 238 12.84 -16.72 -13.21
C TYR A 238 11.47 -16.97 -13.85
N ARG A 239 11.39 -17.17 -15.18
CA ARG A 239 10.07 -17.34 -15.85
C ARG A 239 9.37 -18.65 -15.46
N ARG A 240 10.07 -19.61 -14.82
CA ARG A 240 9.53 -20.94 -14.46
C ARG A 240 9.03 -21.08 -13.01
N ARG A 241 9.07 -20.04 -12.16
CA ARG A 241 8.79 -20.22 -10.71
C ARG A 241 7.79 -19.23 -10.10
N ARG A 242 6.66 -18.99 -10.79
CA ARG A 242 5.48 -18.34 -10.17
C ARG A 242 4.37 -19.32 -9.75
N MET A 243 4.60 -20.62 -9.88
CA MET A 243 3.74 -21.69 -9.35
C MET A 243 4.61 -22.87 -8.87
N ARG A 244 5.27 -22.73 -7.72
CA ARG A 244 5.79 -23.87 -6.95
C ARG A 244 6.07 -23.45 -5.50
N ASP A 245 5.60 -24.28 -4.58
CA ASP A 245 5.51 -24.13 -3.11
C ASP A 245 6.59 -23.32 -2.36
N GLU A 246 6.10 -22.64 -1.30
CA GLU A 246 6.84 -22.29 -0.10
C GLU A 246 7.45 -23.55 0.54
N SER A 247 8.72 -23.87 0.25
CA SER A 247 9.60 -24.72 1.11
C SER A 247 10.92 -25.18 0.47
N THR A 248 11.34 -24.71 -0.71
CA THR A 248 12.61 -25.20 -1.31
C THR A 248 13.58 -24.07 -1.66
N ASP A 249 14.65 -24.01 -0.86
CA ASP A 249 15.96 -23.36 -1.01
C ASP A 249 15.95 -21.92 -1.55
N SER A 250 16.05 -20.96 -0.62
CA SER A 250 16.43 -19.59 -0.99
C SER A 250 17.91 -19.59 -1.40
N ASN A 251 18.24 -18.98 -2.53
CA ASN A 251 19.64 -18.91 -2.97
C ASN A 251 20.46 -18.12 -1.94
N PHE A 252 21.70 -18.53 -1.64
CA PHE A 252 22.56 -17.87 -0.65
C PHE A 252 22.59 -16.33 -0.78
N ILE A 253 22.64 -15.82 -2.01
CA ILE A 253 22.67 -14.39 -2.31
C ILE A 253 21.37 -13.68 -1.91
N GLU A 254 20.24 -14.34 -2.13
CA GLU A 254 18.93 -13.87 -1.67
C GLU A 254 18.84 -13.94 -0.14
N SER A 255 19.38 -14.99 0.49
CA SER A 255 19.49 -15.08 1.94
C SER A 255 20.32 -13.95 2.54
N VAL A 256 21.44 -13.57 1.91
CA VAL A 256 22.28 -12.43 2.30
C VAL A 256 21.52 -11.12 2.18
N PHE A 257 20.86 -10.88 1.05
CA PHE A 257 20.10 -9.66 0.83
C PHE A 257 18.91 -9.54 1.80
N SER A 258 18.14 -10.62 1.99
CA SER A 258 17.02 -10.70 2.94
C SER A 258 17.52 -10.45 4.37
N PHE A 259 18.66 -11.03 4.75
CA PHE A 259 19.26 -10.80 6.05
C PHE A 259 19.62 -9.32 6.26
N VAL A 260 20.26 -8.64 5.30
CA VAL A 260 20.71 -7.24 5.47
C VAL A 260 19.57 -6.24 5.29
N PHE A 261 18.80 -6.33 4.21
CA PHE A 261 17.81 -5.33 3.81
C PHE A 261 16.37 -5.76 4.07
N GLY A 262 16.05 -7.04 3.85
CA GLY A 262 14.75 -7.62 4.17
C GLY A 262 13.92 -7.88 2.93
N ASP A 263 12.68 -8.32 3.13
CA ASP A 263 11.84 -8.82 2.04
C ASP A 263 10.78 -7.81 1.57
N GLY A 264 10.83 -6.57 2.06
CA GLY A 264 9.87 -5.51 1.77
C GLY A 264 8.75 -5.38 2.81
N ASP A 265 7.82 -4.46 2.56
CA ASP A 265 6.68 -4.20 3.43
C ASP A 265 5.59 -5.27 3.23
N PRO A 266 5.24 -6.08 4.25
CA PRO A 266 4.18 -7.08 4.14
C PRO A 266 2.76 -6.48 4.09
N ASN A 267 2.64 -5.17 4.30
CA ASN A 267 1.38 -4.42 4.30
C ASN A 267 1.31 -3.42 3.13
N GLN A 268 2.10 -3.63 2.07
CA GLN A 268 2.00 -2.81 0.87
C GLN A 268 0.60 -2.91 0.26
N GLY A 269 -0.05 -1.76 0.02
CA GLY A 269 -1.42 -1.72 -0.52
C GLY A 269 -2.53 -2.09 0.49
N ILE A 270 -2.19 -2.32 1.77
CA ILE A 270 -3.18 -2.78 2.75
C ILE A 270 -4.33 -1.78 2.97
N GLU A 271 -4.07 -0.49 2.77
CA GLU A 271 -5.10 0.55 2.90
C GLU A 271 -6.15 0.41 1.79
N GLU A 272 -5.75 0.03 0.58
CA GLU A 272 -6.68 -0.22 -0.53
C GLU A 272 -7.56 -1.43 -0.21
N GLU A 273 -6.97 -2.49 0.35
CA GLU A 273 -7.71 -3.65 0.83
C GLU A 273 -8.67 -3.29 1.97
N ARG A 274 -8.25 -2.42 2.90
CA ARG A 274 -9.10 -1.90 3.98
C ARG A 274 -10.35 -1.22 3.42
N TRP A 275 -10.17 -0.29 2.48
CA TRP A 275 -11.30 0.43 1.88
C TRP A 275 -12.21 -0.48 1.08
N LYS A 276 -11.64 -1.48 0.40
CA LYS A 276 -12.41 -2.52 -0.29
C LYS A 276 -13.24 -3.34 0.68
N LEU A 277 -12.67 -3.77 1.81
CA LEU A 277 -13.40 -4.50 2.85
C LEU A 277 -14.54 -3.66 3.42
N ILE A 278 -14.30 -2.38 3.73
CA ILE A 278 -15.33 -1.46 4.24
C ILE A 278 -16.45 -1.28 3.20
N GLY A 279 -16.11 -1.02 1.94
CA GLY A 279 -17.08 -0.86 0.87
C GLY A 279 -17.91 -2.11 0.63
N GLU A 280 -17.27 -3.28 0.51
CA GLU A 280 -17.94 -4.58 0.37
C GLU A 280 -18.83 -4.87 1.59
N TYR A 281 -18.37 -4.53 2.79
CA TYR A 281 -19.12 -4.68 4.04
C TYR A 281 -20.42 -3.85 4.00
N ILE A 282 -20.33 -2.54 3.72
CA ILE A 282 -21.48 -1.63 3.61
C ILE A 282 -22.46 -2.13 2.53
N ALA A 283 -21.96 -2.51 1.36
CA ALA A 283 -22.79 -3.02 0.26
C ALA A 283 -23.51 -4.34 0.63
N SER A 284 -22.81 -5.26 1.31
CA SER A 284 -23.39 -6.54 1.76
C SER A 284 -24.49 -6.38 2.81
N ASN A 285 -24.53 -5.21 3.43
CA ASN A 285 -25.46 -4.80 4.47
C ASN A 285 -26.56 -3.86 3.97
N GLY A 286 -26.71 -3.69 2.65
CA GLY A 286 -27.76 -2.85 2.08
C GLY A 286 -27.55 -1.36 2.35
N GLY A 287 -26.29 -0.94 2.46
CA GLY A 287 -25.92 0.48 2.53
C GLY A 287 -26.21 1.18 3.84
N VAL A 288 -26.61 0.47 4.91
CA VAL A 288 -26.76 1.05 6.26
C VAL A 288 -25.91 0.27 7.26
N VAL A 289 -25.12 0.97 8.06
CA VAL A 289 -24.22 0.37 9.06
C VAL A 289 -24.14 1.22 10.32
N THR A 290 -23.78 0.60 11.44
CA THR A 290 -23.50 1.31 12.69
C THR A 290 -22.02 1.65 12.83
N ALA A 291 -21.68 2.56 13.75
CA ALA A 291 -20.29 2.90 14.05
C ALA A 291 -19.50 1.66 14.52
N GLU A 292 -20.13 0.86 15.37
CA GLU A 292 -19.56 -0.35 15.97
C GLU A 292 -19.24 -1.40 14.91
N GLU A 293 -20.06 -1.54 13.85
CA GLU A 293 -19.80 -2.45 12.74
C GLU A 293 -18.57 -2.05 11.92
N LEU A 294 -18.27 -0.76 11.81
CA LEU A 294 -17.11 -0.25 11.08
C LEU A 294 -15.82 -0.26 11.91
N ALA A 295 -15.94 -0.20 13.24
CA ALA A 295 -14.82 -0.05 14.15
C ALA A 295 -13.74 -1.17 14.05
N PRO A 296 -14.04 -2.44 13.72
CA PRO A 296 -13.03 -3.47 13.47
C PRO A 296 -12.15 -3.25 12.24
N PHE A 297 -12.57 -2.36 11.32
CA PHE A 297 -11.81 -2.03 10.11
C PHE A 297 -11.00 -0.74 10.25
N LEU A 298 -11.22 0.02 11.33
CA LEU A 298 -10.70 1.37 11.53
C LEU A 298 -9.71 1.45 12.70
N ASP A 299 -8.87 2.49 12.65
CA ASP A 299 -7.88 2.81 13.68
C ASP A 299 -8.48 3.75 14.73
N VAL A 300 -9.20 3.19 15.70
CA VAL A 300 -9.72 3.99 16.83
C VAL A 300 -8.72 3.92 18.00
N GLU A 301 -8.15 5.07 18.35
CA GLU A 301 -7.02 5.21 19.29
C GLU A 301 -7.38 4.95 20.77
N THR A 302 -8.65 5.16 21.14
CA THR A 302 -9.13 5.05 22.53
C THR A 302 -10.17 3.93 22.65
N GLU A 303 -9.95 3.01 23.59
CA GLU A 303 -10.95 2.01 23.99
C GLU A 303 -12.04 2.63 24.89
N ASP A 304 -11.73 3.76 25.55
CA ASP A 304 -12.53 4.31 26.66
C ASP A 304 -13.55 5.40 26.27
N LYS A 305 -13.57 5.85 25.00
CA LYS A 305 -14.54 6.85 24.53
C LYS A 305 -15.57 6.19 23.63
N THR A 306 -16.51 5.50 24.26
CA THR A 306 -17.63 4.82 23.59
C THR A 306 -18.59 5.78 22.89
N ASP A 307 -18.54 7.08 23.22
CA ASP A 307 -19.49 8.08 22.73
C ASP A 307 -18.99 8.92 21.53
N ASP A 308 -17.75 8.71 21.08
CA ASP A 308 -17.18 9.52 19.99
C ASP A 308 -17.09 8.73 18.68
N ASP A 309 -18.15 8.81 17.86
CA ASP A 309 -18.20 8.20 16.53
C ASP A 309 -17.37 8.95 15.47
N SER A 310 -16.50 9.89 15.87
CA SER A 310 -15.65 10.67 14.97
C SER A 310 -14.75 9.82 14.06
N TYR A 311 -14.45 8.59 14.45
CA TYR A 311 -13.63 7.68 13.64
C TYR A 311 -14.33 7.21 12.34
N VAL A 312 -15.65 7.36 12.23
CA VAL A 312 -16.43 6.98 11.03
C VAL A 312 -16.36 8.05 9.93
N LEU A 313 -16.01 9.30 10.26
CA LEU A 313 -16.01 10.44 9.33
C LEU A 313 -15.23 10.19 8.02
N PRO A 314 -14.04 9.54 8.02
CA PRO A 314 -13.33 9.23 6.78
C PRO A 314 -14.12 8.29 5.85
N VAL A 315 -14.92 7.38 6.41
CA VAL A 315 -15.79 6.48 5.66
C VAL A 315 -16.94 7.26 5.01
N LEU A 316 -17.56 8.17 5.77
CA LEU A 316 -18.61 9.05 5.26
C LEU A 316 -18.10 9.93 4.13
N LEU A 317 -16.91 10.51 4.26
CA LEU A 317 -16.31 11.33 3.21
C LEU A 317 -15.95 10.52 1.96
N ARG A 318 -15.55 9.26 2.11
CA ARG A 318 -15.13 8.42 0.99
C ARG A 318 -16.31 7.90 0.17
N PHE A 319 -17.35 7.45 0.84
CA PHE A 319 -18.52 6.81 0.25
C PHE A 319 -19.79 7.69 0.28
N GLU A 320 -19.64 8.97 0.60
CA GLU A 320 -20.70 9.98 0.73
C GLU A 320 -21.87 9.51 1.61
N GLY A 321 -21.51 8.95 2.77
CA GLY A 321 -22.47 8.52 3.78
C GLY A 321 -23.03 9.67 4.59
N GLN A 322 -24.22 9.49 5.15
CA GLN A 322 -24.94 10.47 5.95
C GLN A 322 -25.40 9.83 7.27
N PRO A 323 -25.32 10.55 8.40
CA PRO A 323 -25.90 10.10 9.66
C PRO A 323 -27.43 10.26 9.63
N GLU A 324 -28.15 9.22 9.99
CA GLU A 324 -29.59 9.19 10.22
C GLU A 324 -29.88 8.68 11.64
N LEU A 325 -30.99 9.12 12.24
CA LEU A 325 -31.40 8.67 13.56
C LEU A 325 -32.43 7.56 13.43
N ASP A 326 -32.31 6.51 14.25
CA ASP A 326 -33.39 5.52 14.42
C ASP A 326 -34.51 6.03 15.34
N GLU A 327 -35.55 5.23 15.49
CA GLU A 327 -36.71 5.55 16.33
C GLU A 327 -36.33 5.69 17.82
N GLU A 328 -35.27 5.02 18.24
CA GLU A 328 -34.71 5.07 19.59
C GLU A 328 -33.69 6.19 19.82
N GLY A 329 -33.37 6.98 18.78
CA GLY A 329 -32.44 8.11 18.85
C GLY A 329 -30.95 7.73 18.74
N ASN A 330 -30.63 6.51 18.31
CA ASN A 330 -29.27 6.10 17.95
C ASN A 330 -28.89 6.60 16.55
N ILE A 331 -27.61 6.92 16.37
CA ILE A 331 -27.07 7.30 15.07
C ILE A 331 -26.73 6.04 14.26
N LEU A 332 -27.24 6.01 13.04
CA LEU A 332 -26.95 5.03 12.00
C LEU A 332 -26.36 5.75 10.78
N TYR A 333 -25.54 5.05 10.00
CA TYR A 333 -24.89 5.64 8.83
C TYR A 333 -25.44 5.01 7.55
N ARG A 334 -26.08 5.84 6.73
CA ARG A 334 -26.65 5.44 5.44
C ARG A 334 -25.74 5.89 4.30
N PHE A 335 -25.62 5.03 3.28
CA PHE A 335 -24.80 5.23 2.08
C PHE A 335 -25.67 5.08 0.83
N PRO A 336 -26.44 6.12 0.44
CA PRO A 336 -27.44 6.03 -0.64
C PRO A 336 -26.85 5.56 -1.96
N SER A 337 -25.67 6.07 -2.34
CA SER A 337 -25.01 5.70 -3.59
C SER A 337 -24.68 4.21 -3.68
N ILE A 338 -24.38 3.54 -2.55
CA ILE A 338 -24.06 2.11 -2.49
C ILE A 338 -25.34 1.24 -2.49
N GLN A 339 -26.50 1.80 -2.11
CA GLN A 339 -27.79 1.09 -2.11
C GLN A 339 -28.29 0.80 -3.53
N ARG A 340 -27.87 1.60 -4.52
CA ARG A 340 -28.23 1.49 -5.93
C ARG A 340 -27.28 0.53 -6.65
N THR A 341 -27.80 -0.61 -7.10
CA THR A 341 -26.99 -1.67 -7.73
C THR A 341 -27.56 -2.08 -9.09
N ALA A 342 -26.65 -2.37 -10.01
CA ALA A 342 -26.97 -2.91 -11.32
C ALA A 342 -27.06 -4.44 -11.34
N ALA A 343 -26.60 -5.09 -10.26
CA ALA A 343 -26.53 -6.55 -10.15
C ALA A 343 -27.72 -7.11 -9.35
N PRO A 344 -28.38 -8.18 -9.84
CA PRO A 344 -29.50 -8.78 -9.13
C PRO A 344 -29.00 -9.27 -7.77
N GLY A 345 -29.49 -8.63 -6.70
CA GLY A 345 -29.15 -9.04 -5.35
C GLY A 345 -29.65 -10.46 -5.12
N ARG A 346 -28.77 -11.36 -4.66
CA ARG A 346 -29.25 -12.54 -3.93
C ARG A 346 -30.03 -12.00 -2.74
N ARG A 347 -31.37 -12.12 -2.75
CA ARG A 347 -32.25 -11.82 -1.62
C ARG A 347 -31.88 -12.79 -0.50
N GLY A 348 -30.80 -12.48 0.22
CA GLY A 348 -30.41 -13.20 1.41
C GLY A 348 -31.53 -13.02 2.41
N LYS A 349 -31.98 -14.12 3.02
CA LYS A 349 -32.86 -14.08 4.20
C LYS A 349 -32.27 -13.06 5.19
N LYS A 350 -33.08 -12.25 5.88
CA LYS A 350 -32.62 -11.37 6.97
C LYS A 350 -31.98 -12.26 8.04
N GLU A 351 -30.70 -12.57 7.88
CA GLU A 351 -29.97 -13.50 8.74
C GLU A 351 -29.49 -12.77 9.98
N TYR A 352 -29.56 -13.47 11.10
CA TYR A 352 -29.06 -13.01 12.39
C TYR A 352 -27.58 -12.58 12.27
N LEU A 353 -27.26 -11.37 12.71
CA LEU A 353 -25.94 -10.76 12.54
C LEU A 353 -24.81 -11.58 13.17
N GLY A 354 -25.01 -12.24 14.32
CA GLY A 354 -23.98 -13.11 14.89
C GLY A 354 -23.62 -14.30 13.98
N ARG A 355 -24.58 -14.80 13.19
CA ARG A 355 -24.34 -15.86 12.19
C ARG A 355 -23.76 -15.30 10.89
N LYS A 356 -24.17 -14.10 10.49
CA LYS A 356 -23.65 -13.40 9.30
C LYS A 356 -22.22 -12.91 9.50
N TRP A 357 -21.86 -12.42 10.70
CA TRP A 357 -20.50 -12.02 11.06
C TRP A 357 -19.54 -13.20 11.07
N ALA A 358 -19.98 -14.34 11.63
CA ALA A 358 -19.23 -15.59 11.57
C ALA A 358 -19.03 -16.13 10.14
N ASN A 359 -19.91 -15.75 9.20
CA ASN A 359 -19.91 -16.22 7.81
C ASN A 359 -19.42 -15.18 6.79
N LEU A 360 -19.03 -13.97 7.21
CA LEU A 360 -18.67 -12.92 6.26
C LEU A 360 -17.38 -13.28 5.50
N ALA A 361 -17.47 -13.15 4.18
CA ALA A 361 -16.59 -13.75 3.19
C ALA A 361 -15.09 -13.51 3.45
N ARG A 362 -14.32 -14.62 3.48
CA ARG A 362 -12.87 -14.77 3.70
C ARG A 362 -12.38 -14.97 5.14
N GLY A 363 -13.25 -15.24 6.11
CA GLY A 363 -12.82 -15.67 7.45
C GLY A 363 -11.97 -14.64 8.19
N GLN A 364 -12.13 -13.35 7.85
CA GLN A 364 -11.49 -12.23 8.53
C GLN A 364 -12.59 -11.30 9.04
N ASN A 365 -12.99 -11.50 10.29
CA ASN A 365 -14.06 -10.74 10.97
C ASN A 365 -13.61 -9.29 11.33
N PHE A 366 -12.36 -8.94 11.05
CA PHE A 366 -11.73 -7.63 11.29
C PHE A 366 -10.54 -7.41 10.35
N PHE A 367 -10.10 -6.15 10.23
CA PHE A 367 -8.93 -5.79 9.43
C PHE A 367 -7.64 -6.14 10.17
N LYS A 368 -6.84 -7.07 9.61
CA LYS A 368 -5.60 -7.54 10.22
C LYS A 368 -4.38 -7.12 9.42
N GLU A 369 -3.49 -6.39 10.08
CA GLU A 369 -2.16 -6.10 9.54
C GLU A 369 -1.19 -7.25 9.76
N ASN A 370 -0.32 -7.47 8.79
CA ASN A 370 0.75 -8.47 8.86
C ASN A 370 1.93 -7.93 9.67
N LYS A 371 2.48 -8.77 10.54
CA LYS A 371 3.73 -8.47 11.26
C LYS A 371 4.90 -8.50 10.27
N TRP A 372 5.86 -7.59 10.46
CA TRP A 372 7.12 -7.60 9.74
C TRP A 372 7.95 -8.81 10.17
N SER A 373 8.28 -9.68 9.21
CA SER A 373 9.31 -10.70 9.40
C SER A 373 10.69 -10.05 9.27
N PHE A 374 11.66 -10.55 10.03
CA PHE A 374 13.04 -10.07 9.91
C PHE A 374 13.66 -10.51 8.58
N SER A 375 13.45 -11.77 8.21
CA SER A 375 13.87 -12.37 6.95
C SER A 375 13.02 -13.61 6.69
N LYS A 376 12.74 -13.94 5.42
CA LYS A 376 12.11 -15.19 4.98
C LYS A 376 13.07 -16.40 4.97
N THR A 377 14.35 -16.13 5.18
CA THR A 377 15.45 -17.10 5.22
C THR A 377 15.28 -18.16 6.33
N ASN A 378 15.67 -19.41 6.03
CA ASN A 378 15.72 -20.48 7.01
C ASN A 378 16.72 -20.19 8.15
N ALA A 379 16.56 -20.85 9.30
CA ALA A 379 17.44 -20.62 10.45
C ALA A 379 18.92 -21.00 10.16
N SER A 380 19.15 -22.08 9.41
CA SER A 380 20.48 -22.56 8.98
C SER A 380 21.14 -21.59 7.99
N GLU A 381 20.42 -21.19 6.96
CA GLU A 381 20.87 -20.19 5.97
C GLU A 381 21.23 -18.87 6.65
N ARG A 382 20.40 -18.40 7.58
CA ARG A 382 20.68 -17.19 8.37
C ARG A 382 21.95 -17.34 9.21
N ALA A 383 22.16 -18.49 9.85
CA ALA A 383 23.37 -18.77 10.62
C ALA A 383 24.62 -18.77 9.71
N MET A 384 24.52 -19.33 8.51
CA MET A 384 25.60 -19.31 7.51
C MET A 384 25.93 -17.88 7.05
N VAL A 385 24.92 -17.06 6.78
CA VAL A 385 25.10 -15.64 6.39
C VAL A 385 25.79 -14.85 7.52
N ILE A 386 25.37 -15.05 8.76
CA ILE A 386 26.01 -14.45 9.94
C ILE A 386 27.46 -14.94 10.08
N GLY A 387 27.71 -16.23 9.89
CA GLY A 387 29.04 -16.82 9.96
C GLY A 387 29.99 -16.26 8.89
N LEU A 388 29.55 -16.20 7.63
CA LEU A 388 30.33 -15.63 6.52
C LEU A 388 30.55 -14.13 6.67
N GLY A 389 29.52 -13.38 7.09
CA GLY A 389 29.66 -11.97 7.43
C GLY A 389 30.66 -11.76 8.58
N GLY A 390 30.62 -12.63 9.60
CA GLY A 390 31.51 -12.56 10.76
C GLY A 390 32.96 -12.86 10.38
N LEU A 391 33.16 -13.85 9.53
CA LEU A 391 34.46 -14.18 8.94
C LEU A 391 35.00 -13.00 8.12
N ASN A 392 34.16 -12.35 7.32
CA ASN A 392 34.55 -11.16 6.55
C ASN A 392 34.96 -10.01 7.46
N LEU A 393 34.14 -9.68 8.47
CA LEU A 393 34.42 -8.61 9.43
C LEU A 393 35.71 -8.90 10.20
N PHE A 394 35.91 -10.13 10.66
CA PHE A 394 37.14 -10.55 11.32
C PHE A 394 38.36 -10.38 10.41
N GLY A 395 38.26 -10.84 9.16
CA GLY A 395 39.31 -10.67 8.16
C GLY A 395 39.66 -9.19 7.94
N VAL A 396 38.66 -8.31 7.82
CA VAL A 396 38.88 -6.86 7.66
C VAL A 396 39.58 -6.25 8.88
N ILE A 397 39.24 -6.67 10.10
CA ILE A 397 39.89 -6.20 11.33
C ILE A 397 41.36 -6.64 11.36
N VAL A 398 41.65 -7.91 11.08
CA VAL A 398 43.02 -8.46 11.03
C VAL A 398 43.83 -7.81 9.92
N LEU A 399 43.25 -7.65 8.73
CA LEU A 399 43.91 -7.00 7.61
C LEU A 399 44.26 -5.54 7.95
N GLY A 400 43.41 -4.83 8.68
CA GLY A 400 43.68 -3.47 9.14
C GLY A 400 44.91 -3.36 10.04
N THR A 401 45.10 -4.30 10.96
CA THR A 401 46.30 -4.32 11.82
C THR A 401 47.56 -4.69 11.03
N MET A 402 47.44 -5.56 10.04
CA MET A 402 48.56 -5.97 9.17
C MET A 402 48.98 -4.87 8.17
N LEU A 403 48.03 -4.15 7.57
CA LEU A 403 48.32 -3.05 6.65
C LEU A 403 49.05 -1.89 7.34
N ASN A 404 48.72 -1.61 8.61
CA ASN A 404 49.41 -0.60 9.40
C ASN A 404 50.87 -0.96 9.73
N THR A 405 51.26 -2.23 9.62
CA THR A 405 52.61 -2.73 9.97
C THR A 405 53.41 -3.18 8.75
N ALA A 406 52.85 -3.11 7.55
CA ALA A 406 53.53 -3.52 6.32
C ALA A 406 54.44 -2.39 5.82
N VAL A 407 55.74 -2.69 5.66
CA VAL A 407 56.78 -1.67 5.38
C VAL A 407 56.95 -1.39 3.88
N GLU A 408 56.54 -2.28 2.97
CA GLU A 408 56.46 -1.95 1.54
C GLU A 408 55.26 -2.66 0.87
N PRO A 409 54.22 -1.92 0.45
CA PRO A 409 53.10 -2.52 -0.26
C PRO A 409 53.49 -2.85 -1.70
N GLY A 410 53.62 -4.15 -2.02
CA GLY A 410 53.58 -4.61 -3.41
C GLY A 410 52.30 -4.16 -4.13
N GLY A 411 52.28 -4.14 -5.47
CA GLY A 411 51.20 -3.51 -6.25
C GLY A 411 49.77 -3.91 -5.87
N PHE A 412 49.51 -5.20 -5.63
CA PHE A 412 48.20 -5.68 -5.16
C PHE A 412 47.84 -5.18 -3.75
N ILE A 413 48.81 -5.14 -2.83
CA ILE A 413 48.62 -4.65 -1.45
C ILE A 413 48.31 -3.14 -1.45
N SER A 414 48.95 -2.38 -2.33
CA SER A 414 48.67 -0.94 -2.51
C SER A 414 47.23 -0.69 -3.01
N PHE A 415 46.76 -1.49 -3.97
CA PHE A 415 45.36 -1.44 -4.41
C PHE A 415 44.39 -1.74 -3.27
N VAL A 416 44.64 -2.80 -2.50
CA VAL A 416 43.76 -3.20 -1.38
C VAL A 416 43.76 -2.14 -0.28
N SER A 417 44.92 -1.54 0.04
CA SER A 417 45.02 -0.42 0.97
C SER A 417 44.15 0.76 0.52
N SER A 418 44.08 1.05 -0.78
CA SER A 418 43.26 2.13 -1.34
C SER A 418 41.75 1.88 -1.19
N ILE A 419 41.30 0.63 -1.37
CA ILE A 419 39.88 0.25 -1.21
C ILE A 419 39.53 -0.17 0.23
N PHE A 420 40.49 -0.24 1.14
CA PHE A 420 40.29 -0.73 2.50
C PHE A 420 39.18 0.01 3.28
N PRO A 421 39.04 1.36 3.19
CA PRO A 421 37.93 2.06 3.81
C PRO A 421 36.56 1.57 3.30
N LEU A 422 36.45 1.23 2.01
CA LEU A 422 35.21 0.67 1.45
C LEU A 422 34.92 -0.73 2.01
N LEU A 423 35.95 -1.57 2.18
CA LEU A 423 35.81 -2.90 2.80
C LEU A 423 35.37 -2.79 4.27
N GLN A 424 35.90 -1.81 5.02
CA GLN A 424 35.48 -1.52 6.39
C GLN A 424 34.02 -1.05 6.47
N ILE A 425 33.63 -0.10 5.62
CA ILE A 425 32.24 0.39 5.56
C ILE A 425 31.30 -0.77 5.19
N TYR A 426 31.67 -1.60 4.22
CA TYR A 426 30.87 -2.74 3.81
C TYR A 426 30.72 -3.77 4.95
N ALA A 427 31.82 -4.21 5.56
CA ALA A 427 31.78 -5.20 6.65
C ALA A 427 31.05 -4.67 7.90
N GLY A 428 31.23 -3.40 8.25
CA GLY A 428 30.52 -2.76 9.35
C GLY A 428 29.02 -2.60 9.08
N SER A 429 28.66 -2.11 7.89
CA SER A 429 27.25 -1.91 7.50
C SER A 429 26.48 -3.22 7.38
N PHE A 430 27.15 -4.31 6.98
CA PHE A 430 26.56 -5.66 6.92
C PHE A 430 25.90 -6.10 8.23
N PHE A 431 26.42 -5.66 9.38
CA PHE A 431 25.83 -5.94 10.70
C PHE A 431 25.05 -4.76 11.26
N ALA A 432 25.52 -3.52 11.05
CA ALA A 432 24.88 -2.33 11.59
C ALA A 432 23.46 -2.13 11.03
N ILE A 433 23.25 -2.37 9.72
CA ILE A 433 21.94 -2.23 9.06
C ILE A 433 20.92 -3.21 9.67
N PRO A 434 21.15 -4.54 9.65
CA PRO A 434 20.19 -5.48 10.24
C PRO A 434 19.97 -5.29 11.74
N LEU A 435 20.98 -4.86 12.51
CA LEU A 435 20.82 -4.54 13.93
C LEU A 435 19.82 -3.40 14.15
N PHE A 436 20.01 -2.28 13.43
CA PHE A 436 19.11 -1.14 13.49
C PHE A 436 17.70 -1.51 13.00
N ARG A 437 17.63 -2.30 11.92
CA ARG A 437 16.37 -2.80 11.36
C ARG A 437 15.63 -3.68 12.36
N TRP A 438 16.33 -4.60 13.04
CA TRP A 438 15.72 -5.47 14.05
C TRP A 438 15.02 -4.65 15.14
N PHE A 439 15.66 -3.60 15.65
CA PHE A 439 15.07 -2.72 16.65
C PHE A 439 13.83 -1.97 16.12
N SER A 440 13.90 -1.47 14.88
CA SER A 440 12.78 -0.81 14.21
C SER A 440 11.59 -1.77 14.01
N ILE A 441 11.85 -3.00 13.55
CA ILE A 441 10.86 -4.06 13.36
C ILE A 441 10.16 -4.40 14.68
N GLN A 442 10.90 -4.52 15.79
CA GLN A 442 10.28 -4.80 17.10
C GLN A 442 9.30 -3.69 17.51
N ARG A 443 9.70 -2.43 17.37
CA ARG A 443 8.83 -1.28 17.66
C ARG A 443 7.60 -1.24 16.75
N THR A 444 7.78 -1.47 15.45
CA THR A 444 6.68 -1.48 14.47
C THR A 444 5.73 -2.64 14.75
N ASN A 445 6.23 -3.84 14.99
CA ASN A 445 5.41 -5.02 15.30
C ASN A 445 4.64 -4.86 16.61
N ALA A 446 5.20 -4.21 17.62
CA ALA A 446 4.46 -3.91 18.86
C ALA A 446 3.27 -2.96 18.59
N LYS A 447 3.44 -1.95 17.73
CA LYS A 447 2.35 -1.06 17.31
C LYS A 447 1.29 -1.80 16.48
N ILE A 448 1.71 -2.62 15.52
CA ILE A 448 0.82 -3.46 14.70
C ILE A 448 0.00 -4.39 15.59
N GLU A 449 0.65 -5.04 16.56
CA GLU A 449 -0.02 -5.93 17.50
C GLU A 449 -1.03 -5.19 18.37
N LYS A 450 -0.71 -3.99 18.86
CA LYS A 450 -1.66 -3.16 19.60
C LYS A 450 -2.90 -2.83 18.77
N ARG A 451 -2.72 -2.41 17.51
CA ARG A 451 -3.83 -2.08 16.61
C ARG A 451 -4.67 -3.31 16.26
N ASN A 452 -4.03 -4.43 15.93
CA ASN A 452 -4.73 -5.69 15.64
C ASN A 452 -5.52 -6.19 16.85
N LYS A 453 -4.97 -6.13 18.06
CA LYS A 453 -5.70 -6.49 19.30
C LYS A 453 -6.91 -5.61 19.53
N ALA A 454 -6.79 -4.30 19.30
CA ALA A 454 -7.91 -3.36 19.43
C ALA A 454 -9.03 -3.61 18.40
N ARG A 455 -8.68 -4.02 17.18
CA ARG A 455 -9.68 -4.40 16.16
C ARG A 455 -10.32 -5.75 16.45
N GLU A 456 -9.53 -6.71 16.93
CA GLU A 456 -10.00 -8.04 17.32
C GLU A 456 -10.97 -7.96 18.51
N SER A 457 -10.67 -7.14 19.54
CA SER A 457 -11.57 -6.97 20.68
C SER A 457 -12.93 -6.40 20.24
N ARG A 458 -12.95 -5.45 19.31
CA ARG A 458 -14.19 -4.89 18.75
C ARG A 458 -14.97 -5.90 17.91
N ALA A 459 -14.28 -6.71 17.11
CA ALA A 459 -14.96 -7.78 16.38
C ALA A 459 -15.60 -8.81 17.32
N ARG A 460 -14.95 -9.14 18.45
CA ARG A 460 -15.54 -10.03 19.46
C ARG A 460 -16.82 -9.46 20.09
N VAL A 461 -16.89 -8.14 20.30
CA VAL A 461 -18.11 -7.47 20.78
C VAL A 461 -19.27 -7.62 19.78
N LEU A 462 -18.99 -7.66 18.48
CA LEU A 462 -20.01 -7.86 17.44
C LEU A 462 -20.42 -9.32 17.27
N GLU A 463 -19.56 -10.28 17.62
CA GLU A 463 -19.90 -11.71 17.63
C GLU A 463 -20.91 -12.05 18.73
N LEU A 464 -20.79 -11.40 19.90
CA LEU A 464 -21.68 -11.56 21.05
C LEU A 464 -22.17 -10.18 21.53
N PRO A 465 -23.08 -9.54 20.79
CA PRO A 465 -23.53 -8.19 21.10
C PRO A 465 -24.45 -8.15 22.32
N ASP A 466 -24.24 -7.15 23.17
CA ASP A 466 -25.16 -6.83 24.26
C ASP A 466 -26.55 -6.45 23.71
N VAL A 467 -27.59 -6.55 24.55
CA VAL A 467 -28.98 -6.24 24.17
C VAL A 467 -29.16 -4.88 23.47
N PRO A 468 -28.62 -3.75 23.95
CA PRO A 468 -28.77 -2.46 23.27
C PRO A 468 -28.08 -2.44 21.91
N LEU A 469 -26.85 -2.96 21.82
CA LEU A 469 -26.11 -3.04 20.57
C LEU A 469 -26.85 -3.91 19.55
N ARG A 470 -27.37 -5.06 19.99
CA ARG A 470 -28.18 -5.95 19.14
C ARG A 470 -29.42 -5.27 18.57
N ARG A 471 -30.08 -4.38 19.34
CA ARG A 471 -31.23 -3.61 18.84
C ARG A 471 -30.80 -2.58 17.81
N LYS A 472 -29.79 -1.75 18.12
CA LYS A 472 -29.20 -0.76 17.18
C LYS A 472 -28.82 -1.41 15.84
N LEU A 473 -28.20 -2.58 15.93
CA LEU A 473 -27.82 -3.38 14.77
C LEU A 473 -29.04 -3.88 13.97
N LEU A 474 -30.13 -4.31 14.61
CA LEU A 474 -31.35 -4.72 13.91
C LEU A 474 -32.05 -3.53 13.23
N ASN A 475 -32.10 -2.38 13.90
CA ASN A 475 -32.66 -1.14 13.34
C ASN A 475 -31.90 -0.72 12.06
N ALA A 476 -30.57 -0.84 12.07
CA ALA A 476 -29.74 -0.64 10.87
C ALA A 476 -30.12 -1.58 9.71
N ARG A 477 -30.54 -2.82 10.00
CA ARG A 477 -30.99 -3.78 8.97
C ARG A 477 -32.40 -3.49 8.48
N ASP A 478 -33.26 -2.89 9.30
CA ASP A 478 -34.61 -2.53 8.91
C ASP A 478 -34.63 -1.26 8.05
N MET A 479 -33.68 -0.33 8.27
CA MET A 479 -33.44 0.82 7.40
C MET A 479 -32.63 0.49 6.12
N ALA A 480 -32.02 -0.70 6.07
CA ALA A 480 -31.23 -1.10 4.91
C ALA A 480 -32.11 -1.43 3.70
N GLU A 481 -31.96 -0.64 2.65
CA GLU A 481 -32.66 -0.82 1.38
C GLU A 481 -31.64 -1.06 0.26
N ARG A 482 -31.92 -2.05 -0.60
CA ARG A 482 -31.11 -2.29 -1.79
C ARG A 482 -32.01 -2.22 -3.01
N THR A 483 -31.83 -1.17 -3.80
CA THR A 483 -32.59 -0.96 -5.03
C THR A 483 -31.83 -1.58 -6.19
N TYR A 484 -32.38 -2.69 -6.70
CA TYR A 484 -31.91 -3.27 -7.94
C TYR A 484 -32.54 -2.53 -9.11
N ILE A 485 -31.69 -2.01 -10.01
CA ILE A 485 -32.13 -1.33 -11.21
C ILE A 485 -32.05 -2.32 -12.37
N GLY A 486 -33.18 -2.95 -12.67
CA GLY A 486 -33.32 -3.86 -13.81
C GLY A 486 -33.32 -3.12 -15.15
N GLN A 487 -33.38 -3.87 -16.24
CA GLN A 487 -33.51 -3.31 -17.59
C GLN A 487 -34.92 -2.74 -17.86
N ASP A 488 -35.92 -3.25 -17.13
CA ASP A 488 -37.32 -2.84 -17.15
C ASP A 488 -37.55 -1.42 -16.63
N ARG A 489 -36.62 -0.88 -15.85
CA ARG A 489 -36.68 0.45 -15.24
C ARG A 489 -35.92 1.53 -16.01
N ILE A 490 -35.33 1.18 -17.16
CA ILE A 490 -34.50 2.09 -17.95
C ILE A 490 -35.39 2.93 -18.86
N VAL A 491 -35.25 4.26 -18.74
CA VAL A 491 -36.01 5.24 -19.53
C VAL A 491 -35.18 5.79 -20.68
N TYR A 492 -33.86 5.94 -20.48
CA TYR A 492 -32.97 6.51 -21.48
C TYR A 492 -31.69 5.68 -21.61
N SER A 493 -31.21 5.52 -22.84
CA SER A 493 -29.92 4.87 -23.13
C SER A 493 -29.16 5.70 -24.16
N THR A 494 -27.85 5.90 -23.99
CA THR A 494 -27.06 6.59 -25.02
C THR A 494 -26.69 5.71 -26.22
N GLU A 495 -27.07 4.42 -26.22
CA GLU A 495 -26.81 3.51 -27.34
C GLU A 495 -27.81 3.70 -28.49
N LYS A 496 -29.09 3.97 -28.18
CA LYS A 496 -30.14 4.19 -29.18
C LYS A 496 -30.16 5.66 -29.62
N ASP A 497 -30.54 5.91 -30.87
CA ASP A 497 -30.78 7.29 -31.32
C ASP A 497 -32.04 7.87 -30.67
N PHE A 498 -32.04 9.18 -30.38
CA PHE A 498 -33.15 9.89 -29.72
C PHE A 498 -34.53 9.64 -30.38
N VAL A 499 -34.55 9.46 -31.70
CA VAL A 499 -35.79 9.25 -32.48
C VAL A 499 -36.44 7.90 -32.18
N GLU A 500 -35.63 6.86 -31.96
CA GLU A 500 -36.16 5.52 -31.59
C GLU A 500 -36.66 5.52 -30.13
N GLN A 501 -36.07 6.35 -29.27
CA GLN A 501 -36.43 6.43 -27.85
C GLN A 501 -37.74 7.20 -27.61
N ASP A 502 -37.97 8.28 -28.34
CA ASP A 502 -39.25 9.03 -28.28
C ASP A 502 -40.44 8.15 -28.69
N TYR A 503 -40.22 7.23 -29.64
CA TYR A 503 -41.24 6.29 -30.07
C TYR A 503 -41.60 5.28 -28.96
N ASP A 504 -40.60 4.69 -28.31
CA ASP A 504 -40.78 3.77 -27.17
C ASP A 504 -41.49 4.47 -25.98
N ALA A 505 -41.14 5.72 -25.68
CA ALA A 505 -41.75 6.52 -24.61
C ALA A 505 -43.23 6.85 -24.90
N GLN A 506 -43.55 7.24 -26.14
CA GLN A 506 -44.94 7.50 -26.55
C GLN A 506 -45.80 6.23 -26.55
N GLU A 507 -45.21 5.09 -26.89
CA GLU A 507 -45.92 3.80 -26.84
C GLU A 507 -46.15 3.34 -25.38
N TRP A 508 -45.21 3.62 -24.48
CA TRP A 508 -45.37 3.40 -23.05
C TRP A 508 -46.51 4.25 -22.46
N ASP A 509 -46.53 5.55 -22.77
CA ASP A 509 -47.60 6.47 -22.41
C ASP A 509 -48.98 6.03 -22.94
N ARG A 510 -48.99 5.46 -24.15
CA ARG A 510 -50.21 4.89 -24.75
C ARG A 510 -50.70 3.69 -23.93
N ARG A 511 -49.81 2.75 -23.59
CA ARG A 511 -50.14 1.57 -22.79
C ARG A 511 -50.58 1.93 -21.37
N PHE A 512 -49.95 2.94 -20.75
CA PHE A 512 -50.33 3.41 -19.43
C PHE A 512 -51.76 3.96 -19.41
N ARG A 513 -52.11 4.79 -20.41
CA ARG A 513 -53.48 5.32 -20.60
C ARG A 513 -54.51 4.24 -20.97
N GLU A 514 -54.09 3.15 -21.60
CA GLU A 514 -54.96 2.00 -21.89
C GLU A 514 -55.25 1.19 -20.62
N MET A 515 -54.26 1.00 -19.75
CA MET A 515 -54.48 0.32 -18.45
C MET A 515 -55.36 1.14 -17.50
N GLU A 516 -55.17 2.46 -17.45
CA GLU A 516 -55.98 3.39 -16.63
C GLU A 516 -57.45 3.48 -17.11
N LYS A 517 -57.75 3.04 -18.33
CA LYS A 517 -59.11 2.95 -18.88
C LYS A 517 -59.76 1.56 -18.70
N SER A 518 -58.98 0.56 -18.32
CA SER A 518 -59.45 -0.82 -18.14
C SER A 518 -59.78 -1.20 -16.68
N ASP A 519 -59.43 -0.33 -15.73
CA ASP A 519 -60.01 -0.27 -14.37
C ASP A 519 -61.23 0.65 -14.35
#